data_AF-K1SK51-F1
#
_entry.id   AF-K1SK51-F1
#
_cell.length_a   1.000
_cell.length_b   1.000
_cell.length_c   1.000
_cell.angle_alpha   90.00
_cell.angle_beta   90.00
_cell.angle_gamma   90.00
#
_symmetry.space_group_name_H-M   'P 1'
#
loop_
_entity.id
_entity.type
_entity.pdbx_description
1 polymer ?
#
loop_
_entity_poly.entity_id
_entity_poly.type
_entity_poly.pdbx_seq_one_letter_code
_entity_poly.pdbx_strand_id
1 'polypeptide(L)'
;CKKLNGIFAFAIYNTSDKSLFLCRDRIGVKPLFYYEYNGGLLFASEIKALLASKVVKPQIDEQGLNEIFFLGPARTPSFGVFKGVFELNPGECAMYRHSKLTPKKITTPLRQKSIQTMKLLPLKRRDIC
;
A
#
# COMPACT_ATOMS: atom_id res chain seq x y z
N CYS A 1 -11.23 -4.51 -2.62
CA CYS A 1 -11.49 -3.66 -3.81
C CYS A 1 -11.09 -4.35 -5.14
N LYS A 2 -11.47 -5.61 -5.40
CA LYS A 2 -10.98 -6.34 -6.61
C LYS A 2 -11.59 -5.87 -7.95
N LYS A 3 -12.77 -5.24 -7.90
CA LYS A 3 -13.52 -4.78 -9.07
C LYS A 3 -13.32 -3.28 -9.38
N LEU A 4 -12.64 -2.53 -8.50
CA LEU A 4 -12.38 -1.11 -8.71
C LEU A 4 -11.11 -0.96 -9.56
N ASN A 5 -11.26 -0.30 -10.71
CA ASN A 5 -10.16 0.07 -11.60
C ASN A 5 -10.15 1.59 -11.72
N GLY A 6 -9.03 2.22 -11.33
CA GLY A 6 -8.88 3.67 -11.32
C GLY A 6 -7.83 4.11 -10.30
N ILE A 7 -7.60 5.42 -10.25
CA ILE A 7 -6.73 6.08 -9.27
C ILE A 7 -7.62 6.54 -8.11
N PHE A 8 -7.38 6.02 -6.91
CA PHE A 8 -8.20 6.34 -5.75
C PHE A 8 -7.48 6.09 -4.43
N ALA A 9 -7.86 6.85 -3.42
CA ALA A 9 -7.58 6.59 -2.02
C ALA A 9 -8.83 7.03 -1.24
N PHE A 10 -9.51 6.11 -0.57
CA PHE A 10 -10.76 6.42 0.11
C PHE A 10 -10.85 5.71 1.46
N ALA A 11 -11.79 6.19 2.28
CA ALA A 11 -12.18 5.54 3.52
C ALA A 11 -13.71 5.45 3.64
N ILE A 12 -14.18 4.41 4.32
CA ILE A 12 -15.58 4.16 4.62
C ILE A 12 -15.69 3.96 6.13
N TYR A 13 -16.45 4.82 6.79
CA TYR A 13 -16.74 4.69 8.22
C TYR A 13 -18.08 4.00 8.43
N ASN A 14 -18.09 2.95 9.25
CA ASN A 14 -19.28 2.27 9.70
C ASN A 14 -19.64 2.77 11.10
N THR A 15 -20.78 3.45 11.21
CA THR A 15 -21.26 4.03 12.48
C THR A 15 -21.74 2.97 13.47
N SER A 16 -22.25 1.83 12.99
CA SER A 16 -22.83 0.78 13.84
C SER A 16 -21.78 0.06 14.69
N ASP A 17 -20.62 -0.26 14.11
CA ASP A 17 -19.52 -0.96 14.79
C ASP A 17 -18.27 -0.07 15.00
N LYS A 18 -18.39 1.23 14.71
CA LYS A 18 -17.33 2.24 14.81
C LYS A 18 -16.04 1.84 14.07
N SER A 19 -16.17 1.08 12.99
CA SER A 19 -15.02 0.65 12.18
C SER A 19 -14.76 1.58 11.01
N LEU A 20 -13.48 1.71 10.65
CA LEU A 20 -13.06 2.50 9.49
C LEU A 20 -12.28 1.61 8.53
N PHE A 21 -12.78 1.51 7.31
CA PHE A 21 -12.11 0.80 6.22
C PHE A 21 -11.38 1.80 5.33
N LEU A 22 -10.13 1.53 5.01
CA LEU A 22 -9.30 2.32 4.10
C LEU A 22 -8.92 1.45 2.88
N CYS A 23 -8.85 2.04 1.69
CA CYS A 23 -8.42 1.34 0.48
C CYS A 23 -7.59 2.28 -0.41
N ARG A 24 -6.42 1.80 -0.83
CA ARG A 24 -5.55 2.44 -1.81
C ARG A 24 -5.66 1.73 -3.16
N ASP A 25 -5.53 2.49 -4.25
CA ASP A 25 -5.49 1.95 -5.60
C ASP A 25 -4.33 0.97 -5.81
N ARG A 26 -4.47 0.12 -6.83
CA ARG A 26 -3.59 -1.04 -7.07
C ARG A 26 -2.17 -0.65 -7.47
N ILE A 27 -2.04 0.43 -8.23
CA ILE A 27 -0.75 0.93 -8.71
C ILE A 27 -0.11 1.81 -7.62
N GLY A 28 -0.93 2.38 -6.74
CA GLY A 28 -0.51 3.31 -5.70
C GLY A 28 -0.27 4.71 -6.23
N VAL A 29 -0.94 5.13 -7.31
CA VAL A 29 -0.77 6.47 -7.86
C VAL A 29 -1.18 7.53 -6.85
N LYS A 30 -2.29 7.32 -6.11
CA LYS A 30 -2.66 8.19 -4.99
C LYS A 30 -2.09 7.61 -3.69
N PRO A 31 -1.24 8.34 -2.96
CA PRO A 31 -0.82 7.91 -1.63
C PRO A 31 -1.98 7.98 -0.65
N LEU A 32 -1.89 7.15 0.41
CA LEU A 32 -2.82 7.18 1.53
C LEU A 32 -2.02 7.02 2.82
N PHE A 33 -1.76 8.14 3.47
CA PHE A 33 -1.01 8.22 4.72
C PHE A 33 -1.93 8.01 5.91
N TYR A 34 -1.38 7.49 6.99
CA TYR A 34 -2.06 7.35 8.27
C TYR A 34 -1.12 7.57 9.45
N TYR A 35 -1.71 7.92 10.60
CA TYR A 35 -1.03 8.16 11.87
C TYR A 35 -1.93 7.66 13.01
N GLU A 36 -1.44 6.68 13.77
CA GLU A 36 -2.11 6.16 14.96
C GLU A 36 -1.65 6.92 16.21
N TYR A 37 -2.60 7.33 17.05
CA TYR A 37 -2.33 8.02 18.30
C TYR A 37 -3.39 7.66 19.35
N ASN A 38 -3.17 8.05 20.61
CA ASN A 38 -4.07 7.67 21.71
C ASN A 38 -5.54 8.10 21.51
N GLY A 39 -5.80 9.14 20.71
CA GLY A 39 -7.14 9.63 20.41
C GLY A 39 -7.78 9.04 19.15
N GLY A 40 -7.06 8.21 18.37
CA GLY A 40 -7.61 7.55 17.20
C GLY A 40 -6.66 7.37 16.03
N LEU A 41 -7.22 7.42 14.82
CA LEU A 41 -6.50 7.34 13.56
C LEU A 41 -6.70 8.64 12.78
N LEU A 42 -5.61 9.25 12.33
CA LEU A 42 -5.65 10.25 11.26
C LEU A 42 -5.25 9.59 9.95
N PHE A 43 -5.91 9.96 8.86
CA PHE A 43 -5.55 9.50 7.52
C PHE A 43 -5.81 10.60 6.50
N ALA A 44 -4.97 10.66 5.47
CA ALA A 44 -5.12 11.59 4.37
C ALA A 44 -4.34 11.13 3.14
N SER A 45 -4.77 11.56 1.96
CA SER A 45 -4.03 11.29 0.72
C SER A 45 -2.90 12.28 0.45
N GLU A 46 -2.65 13.21 1.38
CA GLU A 46 -1.59 14.21 1.34
C GLU A 46 -1.03 14.42 2.75
N ILE A 47 0.29 14.41 2.89
CA ILE A 47 0.94 14.45 4.21
C ILE A 47 0.74 15.79 4.93
N LYS A 48 0.65 16.90 4.18
CA LYS A 48 0.37 18.23 4.73
C LYS A 48 -0.98 18.31 5.46
N ALA A 49 -1.95 17.50 5.06
CA ALA A 49 -3.25 17.45 5.74
C ALA A 49 -3.13 16.79 7.13
N LEU A 50 -2.25 15.78 7.27
CA LEU A 50 -1.95 15.22 8.58
C LEU A 50 -1.24 16.25 9.47
N LEU A 51 -0.27 17.00 8.94
CA LEU A 51 0.44 18.04 9.70
C LEU A 51 -0.49 19.18 10.13
N ALA A 52 -1.47 19.55 9.32
CA ALA A 52 -2.44 20.59 9.64
C ALA A 52 -3.30 20.26 10.88
N SER A 53 -3.42 18.98 11.24
CA SER A 53 -4.14 18.55 12.46
C SER A 53 -3.48 19.00 13.77
N LYS A 54 -2.19 19.36 13.74
CA LYS A 54 -1.32 19.64 14.91
C LYS A 54 -1.11 18.47 15.88
N VAL A 55 -1.80 17.35 15.68
CA VAL A 55 -1.57 16.07 16.39
C VAL A 55 -0.27 15.45 15.88
N VAL A 56 -0.10 15.39 14.56
CA VAL A 56 1.18 14.99 13.95
C VAL A 56 2.17 16.15 14.08
N LYS A 57 3.30 15.89 14.73
CA LYS A 57 4.40 16.86 14.80
C LYS A 57 5.33 16.67 13.59
N PRO A 58 5.86 17.75 12.99
CA PRO A 58 6.82 17.67 11.90
C PRO A 58 8.21 17.28 12.44
N GLN A 59 8.31 16.07 12.99
CA GLN A 59 9.54 15.49 13.51
C GLN A 59 10.03 14.41 12.55
N ILE A 60 11.33 14.37 12.32
CA ILE A 60 12.00 13.40 11.46
C ILE A 60 12.97 12.61 12.35
N ASP A 61 12.98 11.30 12.20
CA ASP A 61 13.94 10.39 12.83
C ASP A 61 14.95 9.85 11.80
N GLU A 62 15.84 8.96 12.23
CA GLU A 62 16.85 8.35 11.34
C GLU A 62 16.22 7.71 10.09
N GLN A 63 15.04 7.09 10.23
CA GLN A 63 14.31 6.50 9.12
C GLN A 63 13.84 7.57 8.14
N GLY A 64 13.22 8.65 8.64
CA GLY A 64 12.81 9.77 7.80
C GLY A 64 13.99 10.49 7.12
N LEU A 65 15.15 10.58 7.77
CA LEU A 65 16.38 11.08 7.15
C LEU A 65 16.83 10.15 6.01
N ASN A 66 16.76 8.83 6.20
CA ASN A 66 17.11 7.86 5.17
C ASN A 66 16.19 7.97 3.94
N GLU A 67 14.89 8.16 4.15
CA GLU A 67 13.91 8.39 3.07
C GLU A 67 14.27 9.63 2.23
N ILE A 68 14.74 10.71 2.87
CA ILE A 68 15.08 11.95 2.16
C ILE A 68 16.43 11.83 1.42
N PHE A 69 17.47 11.39 2.14
CA PHE A 69 18.85 11.52 1.66
C PHE A 69 19.32 10.34 0.80
N PHE A 70 18.81 9.12 1.04
CA PHE A 70 19.28 7.93 0.32
C PHE A 70 18.33 7.50 -0.80
N LEU A 71 17.02 7.68 -0.62
CA LEU A 71 16.01 7.30 -1.63
C LEU A 71 15.62 8.46 -2.57
N GLY A 72 15.81 9.71 -2.16
CA GLY A 72 15.50 10.87 -2.97
C GLY A 72 13.99 11.00 -3.24
N PRO A 73 13.53 11.20 -4.50
CA PRO A 73 12.10 11.28 -4.79
C PRO A 73 11.37 9.93 -4.64
N ALA A 74 12.11 8.81 -4.56
CA ALA A 74 11.54 7.51 -4.25
C ALA A 74 11.26 7.39 -2.74
N ARG A 75 10.37 6.48 -2.35
CA ARG A 75 10.06 6.22 -0.94
C ARG A 75 9.91 4.74 -0.66
N THR A 76 10.29 4.32 0.53
CA THR A 76 10.06 2.96 1.00
C THR A 76 8.56 2.74 1.16
N PRO A 77 7.98 1.72 0.52
CA PRO A 77 6.58 1.36 0.75
C PRO A 77 6.31 1.17 2.24
N SER A 78 5.15 1.57 2.70
CA SER A 78 4.74 1.57 4.12
C SER A 78 5.23 2.72 4.99
N PHE A 79 6.32 3.42 4.63
CA PHE A 79 6.93 4.42 5.50
C PHE A 79 6.69 5.85 5.03
N GLY A 80 6.43 6.75 5.97
CA GLY A 80 6.40 8.19 5.77
C GLY A 80 7.70 8.85 6.26
N VAL A 81 7.93 10.09 5.83
CA VAL A 81 9.10 10.89 6.21
C VAL A 81 9.02 11.40 7.65
N PHE A 82 7.81 11.70 8.13
CA PHE A 82 7.61 12.18 9.50
C PHE A 82 7.44 11.00 10.45
N LYS A 83 8.00 11.14 11.65
CA LYS A 83 7.99 10.15 12.71
C LYS A 83 6.58 9.64 13.01
N GLY A 84 6.40 8.33 12.92
CA GLY A 84 5.14 7.64 13.17
C GLY A 84 4.07 7.81 12.09
N VAL A 85 4.35 8.53 11.00
CA VAL A 85 3.49 8.58 9.82
C VAL A 85 3.84 7.42 8.90
N PHE A 86 2.82 6.65 8.52
CA PHE A 86 2.94 5.51 7.64
C PHE A 86 2.09 5.72 6.38
N GLU A 87 2.31 4.88 5.37
CA GLU A 87 1.57 4.90 4.10
C GLU A 87 0.99 3.51 3.84
N LEU A 88 -0.25 3.38 3.36
CA LEU A 88 -0.74 2.06 2.92
C LEU A 88 -0.02 1.65 1.64
N ASN A 89 0.35 0.39 1.48
CA ASN A 89 1.01 -0.07 0.26
C ASN A 89 0.10 0.02 -0.98
N PRO A 90 0.67 0.09 -2.20
CA PRO A 90 -0.10 -0.08 -3.43
C PRO A 90 -0.97 -1.35 -3.39
N GLY A 91 -2.27 -1.21 -3.67
CA GLY A 91 -3.22 -2.31 -3.64
C GLY A 91 -3.50 -2.88 -2.25
N GLU A 92 -3.31 -2.09 -1.21
CA GLU A 92 -3.62 -2.47 0.17
C GLU A 92 -4.92 -1.82 0.66
N CYS A 93 -5.67 -2.61 1.42
CA CYS A 93 -6.73 -2.10 2.27
C CYS A 93 -6.29 -2.15 3.72
N ALA A 94 -6.92 -1.39 4.60
CA ALA A 94 -6.77 -1.56 6.03
C ALA A 94 -8.10 -1.42 6.75
N MET A 95 -8.21 -2.07 7.90
CA MET A 95 -9.37 -1.97 8.78
C MET A 95 -8.91 -1.45 10.14
N TYR A 96 -9.48 -0.34 10.57
CA TYR A 96 -9.28 0.23 11.90
C TYR A 96 -10.45 -0.11 12.80
N ARG A 97 -10.17 -0.86 13.87
CA ARG A 97 -11.12 -1.31 14.90
C ARG A 97 -10.38 -1.42 16.23
N HIS A 98 -11.07 -1.14 17.34
CA HIS A 98 -10.51 -1.27 18.69
C HIS A 98 -9.15 -0.59 18.86
N SER A 99 -9.04 0.65 18.36
CA SER A 99 -7.82 1.47 18.44
C SER A 99 -6.58 0.87 17.74
N LYS A 100 -6.81 0.02 16.73
CA LYS A 100 -5.73 -0.60 15.95
C LYS A 100 -6.07 -0.69 14.48
N LEU A 101 -5.13 -0.30 13.64
CA LEU A 101 -5.16 -0.48 12.19
C LEU A 101 -4.58 -1.85 11.83
N THR A 102 -5.32 -2.59 11.00
CA THR A 102 -4.90 -3.90 10.49
C THR A 102 -4.85 -3.85 8.95
N PRO A 103 -3.64 -3.81 8.36
CA PRO A 103 -3.48 -3.87 6.91
C PRO A 103 -3.89 -5.24 6.36
N LYS A 104 -4.48 -5.23 5.16
CA LYS A 104 -4.88 -6.41 4.41
C LYS A 104 -4.61 -6.19 2.92
N LYS A 105 -3.69 -6.98 2.36
CA LYS A 105 -3.43 -6.98 0.92
C LYS A 105 -4.69 -7.37 0.13
N ILE A 106 -4.96 -6.67 -0.98
CA ILE A 106 -6.09 -6.98 -1.86
C ILE A 106 -5.78 -8.20 -2.75
N THR A 107 -4.54 -8.69 -2.78
CA THR A 107 -4.07 -9.74 -3.70
C THR A 107 -4.98 -10.96 -3.71
N THR A 108 -5.59 -11.21 -4.85
CA THR A 108 -5.82 -12.58 -5.34
C THR A 108 -4.43 -13.15 -5.67
N PRO A 109 -4.14 -14.44 -5.43
CA PRO A 109 -2.99 -15.06 -6.09
C PRO A 109 -3.14 -14.81 -7.58
N LEU A 110 -2.07 -14.33 -8.23
CA LEU A 110 -2.00 -14.37 -9.68
C LEU A 110 -2.25 -15.83 -10.06
N ARG A 111 -3.40 -16.12 -10.68
CA ARG A 111 -3.65 -17.42 -11.29
C ARG A 111 -2.55 -17.56 -12.33
N GLN A 112 -1.49 -18.30 -12.03
CA GLN A 112 -0.55 -18.78 -13.04
C GLN A 112 -1.42 -19.55 -14.04
N LYS A 113 -1.78 -18.90 -15.15
CA LYS A 113 -2.17 -19.65 -16.33
C LYS A 113 -0.91 -20.44 -16.67
N SER A 114 -0.98 -21.73 -16.41
CA SER A 114 -0.05 -22.75 -16.88
C SER A 114 0.47 -22.34 -18.25
N ILE A 115 1.76 -21.99 -18.33
CA ILE A 115 2.47 -22.03 -19.60
C ILE A 115 2.44 -23.50 -19.98
N GLN A 116 1.51 -23.83 -20.85
CA GLN A 116 1.36 -25.15 -21.41
C GLN A 116 2.68 -25.44 -22.12
N THR A 117 3.42 -26.40 -21.58
CA THR A 117 4.69 -26.90 -22.09
C THR A 117 4.60 -27.02 -23.61
N MET A 118 5.28 -26.12 -24.33
CA MET A 118 5.68 -26.45 -25.70
C MET A 118 6.60 -27.66 -25.56
N LYS A 119 6.03 -28.85 -25.78
CA LYS A 119 6.79 -30.06 -26.06
C LYS A 119 7.75 -29.69 -27.19
N LEU A 120 9.04 -29.62 -26.87
CA LEU A 120 10.08 -29.76 -27.88
C LEU A 120 9.79 -31.08 -28.61
N LEU A 121 9.34 -30.99 -29.86
CA LEU A 121 9.37 -32.13 -30.77
C LEU A 121 10.82 -32.61 -30.83
N PRO A 122 11.11 -33.92 -30.70
CA PRO A 122 12.46 -34.41 -30.92
C PRO A 122 12.81 -34.18 -32.39
N LEU A 123 13.88 -33.41 -32.63
CA LEU A 123 14.54 -33.33 -33.93
C LEU A 123 14.92 -34.75 -34.34
N LYS A 124 14.16 -35.28 -35.31
CA LYS A 124 14.46 -36.54 -35.99
C LYS A 124 15.79 -36.32 -36.73
N ARG A 125 16.90 -36.84 -36.18
CA ARG A 125 18.15 -36.99 -36.92
C ARG A 125 17.82 -37.76 -38.20
N ARG A 126 17.98 -37.11 -39.35
CA ARG A 126 17.99 -37.77 -40.65
C ARG A 126 19.41 -38.23 -40.87
N ASP A 127 19.55 -39.54 -41.08
CA ASP A 127 20.76 -40.17 -41.59
C ASP A 127 21.09 -39.57 -42.95
N ILE A 128 22.30 -39.02 -43.07
CA ILE A 128 22.95 -38.71 -44.35
C ILE A 128 24.45 -39.01 -44.18
N CYS A 129 24.91 -39.96 -44.99
CA CYS A 129 26.24 -40.54 -45.16
C CYS A 129 26.65 -41.63 -44.16
#